data_AF-A0AAV5HI32-F1
#
_entry.id   AF-A0AAV5HI32-F1
#
_cell.length_a   1.000
_cell.length_b   1.000
_cell.length_c   1.000
_cell.angle_alpha   90.00
_cell.angle_beta   90.00
_cell.angle_gamma   90.00
#
_symmetry.space_group_name_H-M   'P 1'
#
loop_
_entity.id
_entity.type
_entity.pdbx_description
1 polymer ?
#
loop_
_entity_poly.entity_id
_entity_poly.type
_entity_poly.pdbx_seq_one_letter_code
_entity_poly.pdbx_strand_id
1 'polypeptide(L)'
;MEDTDALGERFSRMGIAAVRRMFDFLFRSAYIGDLAPFNNMVSKMDREDYIPRSLGARNADGKGFLHLAAAGGRKRVCKYCWRWEMSTSI
;
A
#
# COMPACT_ATOMS: atom_id res chain seq x y z
N MET A 1 5.87 -22.74 2.79
CA MET A 1 6.41 -21.46 2.29
C MET A 1 5.83 -21.27 0.91
N GLU A 2 4.52 -21.08 0.83
CA GLU A 2 3.73 -21.09 -0.42
C GLU A 2 2.66 -20.03 -0.25
N ASP A 3 2.95 -18.78 -0.62
CA ASP A 3 1.96 -17.69 -0.78
C ASP A 3 2.68 -16.44 -1.34
N THR A 4 3.53 -16.65 -2.34
CA THR A 4 4.08 -15.59 -3.20
C THR A 4 3.23 -15.38 -4.46
N ASP A 5 2.25 -16.25 -4.69
CA ASP A 5 1.85 -16.56 -6.05
C ASP A 5 0.63 -15.76 -6.51
N ALA A 6 -0.32 -15.38 -5.62
CA ALA A 6 -1.51 -14.64 -6.07
C ALA A 6 -1.26 -13.13 -6.22
N LEU A 7 -0.48 -12.51 -5.31
CA LEU A 7 -0.04 -11.12 -5.47
C LEU A 7 0.99 -11.02 -6.61
N GLY A 8 1.90 -12.01 -6.65
CA GLY A 8 2.85 -12.23 -7.73
C GLY A 8 2.16 -12.32 -9.08
N GLU A 9 1.21 -13.24 -9.30
CA GLU A 9 0.49 -13.40 -10.57
C GLU A 9 -0.29 -12.15 -10.99
N ARG A 10 -1.00 -11.53 -10.04
CA ARG A 10 -1.88 -10.39 -10.35
C ARG A 10 -1.07 -9.15 -10.73
N PHE A 11 0.06 -8.93 -10.05
CA PHE A 11 1.05 -7.97 -10.49
C PHE A 11 1.89 -8.47 -11.66
N SER A 12 2.04 -9.76 -11.92
CA SER A 12 2.80 -10.28 -13.08
C SER A 12 2.07 -10.02 -14.39
N ARG A 13 0.73 -9.99 -14.37
CA ARG A 13 -0.08 -9.55 -15.52
C ARG A 13 0.04 -8.04 -15.77
N MET A 14 0.38 -7.26 -14.75
CA MET A 14 0.72 -5.85 -14.88
C MET A 14 2.24 -5.75 -15.13
N GLY A 15 2.69 -5.39 -16.33
CA GLY A 15 4.14 -5.20 -16.54
C GLY A 15 4.76 -4.32 -15.43
N ILE A 16 5.99 -4.62 -15.00
CA ILE A 16 6.66 -4.02 -13.81
C ILE A 16 6.52 -2.48 -13.78
N ALA A 17 6.57 -1.82 -14.94
CA ALA A 17 6.37 -0.38 -15.06
C ALA A 17 4.96 0.10 -14.65
N ALA A 18 3.91 -0.67 -14.92
CA ALA A 18 2.54 -0.36 -14.48
C ALA A 18 2.39 -0.50 -12.96
N VAL A 19 2.99 -1.54 -12.37
CA VAL A 19 3.00 -1.74 -10.90
C VAL A 19 3.70 -0.58 -10.22
N ARG A 20 4.88 -0.20 -10.72
CA ARG A 20 5.63 0.95 -10.20
C ARG A 20 4.83 2.25 -10.25
N ARG A 21 4.20 2.55 -11.39
CA ARG A 21 3.33 3.75 -11.54
C ARG A 21 2.17 3.76 -10.55
N MET A 22 1.58 2.60 -10.28
CA MET A 22 0.51 2.49 -9.29
C MET A 22 1.01 2.79 -7.88
N PHE A 23 2.17 2.24 -7.48
CA PHE A 23 2.76 2.53 -6.18
C PHE A 23 3.22 3.99 -6.03
N ASP A 24 3.82 4.58 -7.07
CA ASP A 24 4.19 6.00 -7.08
C ASP A 24 2.95 6.90 -6.89
N PHE A 25 1.83 6.55 -7.53
CA PHE A 25 0.55 7.23 -7.33
C PHE A 25 0.07 7.11 -5.89
N LEU A 26 0.07 5.91 -5.30
CA LEU A 26 -0.33 5.69 -3.91
C LEU A 26 0.56 6.44 -2.91
N PHE A 27 1.88 6.50 -3.13
CA PHE A 27 2.80 7.25 -2.29
C PHE A 27 2.48 8.76 -2.32
N ARG A 28 2.18 9.29 -3.50
CA ARG A 28 1.76 10.68 -3.63
C ARG A 28 0.42 10.93 -2.93
N SER A 29 -0.55 10.03 -3.10
CA SER A 29 -1.84 10.08 -2.41
C SER A 29 -1.70 10.07 -0.88
N ALA A 30 -0.79 9.27 -0.33
CA ALA A 30 -0.51 9.28 1.10
C ALA A 30 -0.04 10.65 1.59
N TYR A 31 0.89 11.28 0.86
CA TYR A 31 1.43 12.59 1.22
C TYR A 31 0.38 13.71 1.16
N ILE A 32 -0.47 13.71 0.13
CA ILE A 32 -1.53 14.73 -0.02
C ILE A 32 -2.74 14.46 0.89
N GLY A 33 -2.90 13.23 1.39
CA GLY A 33 -3.98 12.85 2.28
C GLY A 33 -5.21 12.26 1.59
N ASP A 34 -5.09 11.84 0.33
CA ASP A 34 -6.18 11.25 -0.43
C ASP A 34 -6.30 9.76 -0.11
N LEU A 35 -7.46 9.39 0.46
CA LEU A 35 -7.75 8.03 0.91
C LEU A 35 -8.44 7.19 -0.18
N ALA A 36 -9.02 7.81 -1.22
CA ALA A 36 -9.80 7.10 -2.22
C ALA A 36 -8.99 6.03 -2.97
N PRO A 37 -7.72 6.28 -3.35
CA PRO A 37 -6.86 5.27 -3.97
C PRO A 37 -6.60 4.05 -3.09
N PHE A 38 -6.45 4.25 -1.78
CA PHE A 38 -6.24 3.16 -0.82
C PHE A 38 -7.47 2.28 -0.72
N ASN A 39 -8.66 2.89 -0.61
CA ASN A 39 -9.92 2.15 -0.57
C ASN A 39 -10.16 1.37 -1.87
N ASN A 40 -9.86 1.97 -3.02
CA ASN A 40 -9.98 1.31 -4.32
C ASN A 40 -9.03 0.10 -4.43
N MET A 41 -7.80 0.25 -3.93
CA MET A 41 -6.84 -0.85 -3.87
C MET A 41 -7.35 -1.98 -2.98
N VAL A 42 -7.80 -1.67 -1.77
CA VAL A 42 -8.34 -2.65 -0.81
C VAL A 42 -9.59 -3.34 -1.34
N SER A 43 -10.53 -2.61 -1.94
CA SER A 43 -11.76 -3.21 -2.51
C SER A 43 -11.50 -4.16 -3.67
N LYS A 44 -10.31 -4.08 -4.27
CA LYS A 44 -9.88 -4.98 -5.34
C LYS A 44 -9.12 -6.19 -4.81
N MET A 45 -8.66 -6.17 -3.56
CA MET A 45 -7.95 -7.30 -2.96
C MET A 45 -8.95 -8.32 -2.42
N ASP A 46 -8.84 -9.56 -2.88
CA ASP A 46 -9.78 -10.66 -2.57
C ASP A 46 -9.45 -11.34 -1.23
N ARG A 47 -8.22 -11.16 -0.73
CA ARG A 47 -7.78 -11.67 0.58
C ARG A 47 -7.25 -10.53 1.43
N GLU A 48 -7.71 -10.48 2.68
CA GLU A 48 -7.29 -9.47 3.65
C GLU A 48 -5.79 -9.54 3.95
N ASP A 49 -5.18 -10.72 3.86
CA ASP A 49 -3.74 -10.94 4.12
C ASP A 49 -2.81 -10.20 3.15
N TYR A 50 -3.31 -9.81 1.98
CA TYR A 50 -2.53 -9.04 1.00
C TYR A 50 -2.50 -7.54 1.29
N ILE A 51 -3.42 -7.04 2.11
CA ILE A 51 -3.54 -5.62 2.41
C ILE A 51 -2.35 -5.14 3.26
N PRO A 52 -1.99 -5.80 4.38
CA PRO A 52 -0.83 -5.38 5.16
C PRO A 52 0.48 -5.47 4.38
N ARG A 53 0.65 -6.52 3.57
CA ARG A 53 1.85 -6.72 2.73
C ARG A 53 2.00 -5.60 1.69
N SER A 54 0.89 -5.19 1.09
CA SER A 54 0.86 -4.11 0.10
C SER A 54 1.08 -2.73 0.74
N LEU A 55 0.51 -2.50 1.93
CA LEU A 55 0.69 -1.26 2.68
C LEU A 55 2.07 -1.13 3.36
N GLY A 56 2.76 -2.26 3.52
CA GLY A 56 4.17 -2.31 3.94
C GLY A 56 5.16 -1.83 2.87
N ALA A 57 4.73 -1.62 1.63
CA ALA A 57 5.60 -1.17 0.54
C ALA A 57 6.37 0.10 0.90
N ARG A 58 7.62 0.17 0.44
CA ARG A 58 8.55 1.28 0.66
C ARG A 58 8.96 1.88 -0.69
N ASN A 59 9.11 3.19 -0.74
CA ASN A 59 9.64 3.89 -1.91
C ASN A 59 11.16 3.69 -1.99
N ALA A 60 11.81 4.33 -2.99
CA ALA A 60 13.27 4.27 -3.18
C ALA A 60 14.09 4.78 -1.98
N ASP A 61 13.50 5.64 -1.13
CA ASP A 61 14.13 6.18 0.08
C ASP A 61 13.85 5.32 1.33
N GLY A 62 13.24 4.15 1.17
CA GLY A 62 12.83 3.30 2.28
C GLY A 62 11.60 3.80 3.05
N LYS A 63 10.89 4.83 2.56
CA LYS A 63 9.70 5.42 3.21
C LYS A 63 8.42 4.73 2.75
N GLY A 64 7.63 4.28 3.71
CA GLY A 64 6.29 3.72 3.47
C GLY A 64 5.17 4.76 3.49
N PHE A 65 3.94 4.34 3.21
CA PHE A 65 2.77 5.24 3.17
C PHE A 65 2.55 6.02 4.48
N LEU A 66 2.75 5.38 5.64
CA LEU A 66 2.62 6.03 6.94
C LEU A 66 3.63 7.17 7.13
N HIS A 67 4.88 6.98 6.71
CA HIS A 67 5.93 8.00 6.79
C HIS A 67 5.54 9.24 5.97
N LEU A 68 5.04 9.02 4.75
CA LEU A 68 4.63 10.11 3.86
C LEU A 68 3.38 10.82 4.36
N ALA A 69 2.40 10.07 4.87
CA ALA A 69 1.19 10.63 5.47
C ALA A 69 1.51 11.46 6.72
N ALA A 70 2.43 10.99 7.57
CA ALA A 70 2.88 11.69 8.75
C ALA A 70 3.63 12.99 8.39
N ALA A 71 4.54 12.92 7.40
CA ALA A 71 5.25 14.10 6.90
C ALA A 71 4.30 15.17 6.35
N GLY A 72 3.21 14.76 5.70
CA GLY A 72 2.16 15.67 5.21
C GLY A 72 1.13 16.10 6.26
N GLY A 73 1.22 15.64 7.52
CA GLY A 73 0.24 15.94 8.58
C GLY A 73 -1.14 15.30 8.36
N ARG A 74 -1.23 14.24 7.54
CA ARG A 74 -2.49 13.65 7.06
C ARG A 74 -3.06 12.63 8.05
N LYS A 75 -3.56 13.12 9.20
CA LYS A 75 -4.07 12.28 10.32
C LYS A 75 -5.01 11.14 9.88
N ARG A 76 -5.90 11.38 8.92
CA ARG A 76 -6.85 10.37 8.42
C ARG A 76 -6.15 9.21 7.71
N VAL A 77 -5.17 9.51 6.86
CA VAL A 77 -4.36 8.49 6.18
C VAL A 77 -3.44 7.79 7.17
N CYS A 78 -2.85 8.51 8.13
CA CYS A 78 -2.04 7.90 9.18
C CYS A 78 -2.82 6.85 9.97
N LYS A 79 -4.04 7.19 10.43
CA LYS A 79 -4.92 6.23 11.12
C LYS A 79 -5.25 5.02 10.25
N TYR A 80 -5.50 5.25 8.96
CA TYR A 80 -5.76 4.18 8.03
C TYR A 80 -4.56 3.24 7.89
N CYS A 81 -3.37 3.75 7.56
CA CYS A 81 -2.17 2.92 7.42
C CYS A 81 -1.77 2.24 8.73
N TRP A 82 -1.91 2.93 9.87
CA TRP A 82 -1.62 2.37 11.19
C TRP A 82 -2.48 1.16 11.53
N ARG A 83 -3.78 1.19 11.18
CA ARG A 83 -4.69 0.06 11.37
C ARG A 83 -4.15 -1.23 10.73
N TRP A 84 -3.47 -1.10 9.59
CA TRP A 84 -2.99 -2.25 8.84
C TRP A 84 -1.56 -2.67 9.21
N GLU A 85 -0.65 -1.73 9.52
CA GLU A 85 0.71 -2.09 9.96
C GLU A 85 0.72 -2.83 11.31
N MET A 86 -0.23 -2.55 12.20
CA MET A 86 -0.35 -3.25 13.50
C MET A 86 -0.95 -4.65 13.38
N SER A 87 -1.64 -4.97 12.28
CA SER A 87 -2.19 -6.32 12.05
C SER A 87 -1.13 -7.33 11.59
N THR A 88 0.07 -6.89 11.21
CA THR A 88 1.18 -7.74 10.76
C THR A 88 2.18 -8.15 11.85
N SER A 89 1.93 -7.80 13.12
CA SER A 89 2.83 -8.10 14.25
C SER A 89 2.44 -9.35 15.07
N ILE A 90 1.81 -10.35 14.45
CA ILE A 90 1.60 -11.69 15.04
C ILE A 90 2.43 -12.72 14.29
#